data_AF-A0AAX2LYJ1-F1
#
_entry.id   AF-A0AAX2LYJ1-F1
#
_cell.length_a   1.000
_cell.length_b   1.000
_cell.length_c   1.000
_cell.angle_alpha   90.00
_cell.angle_beta   90.00
_cell.angle_gamma   90.00
#
_symmetry.space_group_name_H-M   'P 1'
#
loop_
_entity.id
_entity.type
_entity.pdbx_description
1 polymer ?
#
loop_
_entity_poly.entity_id
_entity_poly.type
_entity_poly.pdbx_seq_one_letter_code
_entity_poly.pdbx_strand_id
1 'polypeptide(L)' 'MEKQFYEILENILETKVDKNTNLSMENCKNWTSLAHIDIIMSLEEEFEIKFSKDELSQLKSQNELLKAIKEKLC' A
#
# COMPACT_ATOMS: atom_id res chain seq x y z
N MET A 1 -2.90 3.57 12.58
CA MET A 1 -2.52 2.58 11.55
C MET A 1 -3.47 2.59 10.35
N GLU A 2 -4.66 1.97 10.37
CA GLU A 2 -5.47 1.86 9.12
C GLU A 2 -5.81 3.22 8.48
N LYS A 3 -6.12 4.22 9.31
CA LYS A 3 -6.36 5.59 8.83
C LYS A 3 -5.15 6.16 8.08
N GLN A 4 -3.95 6.07 8.66
CA GLN A 4 -2.70 6.54 8.04
C GLN A 4 -2.41 5.77 6.75
N PHE A 5 -2.64 4.46 6.76
CA PHE A 5 -2.49 3.62 5.57
C PHE A 5 -3.38 4.10 4.41
N TYR A 6 -4.66 4.39 4.67
CA TYR A 6 -5.55 4.91 3.64
C TYR A 6 -5.13 6.31 3.19
N GLU A 7 -4.75 7.20 4.10
CA GLU A 7 -4.28 8.55 3.75
C GLU A 7 -3.04 8.51 2.83
N ILE A 8 -2.09 7.60 3.06
CA ILE A 8 -0.93 7.40 2.18
C ILE A 8 -1.38 6.99 0.78
N LEU A 9 -2.27 6.01 0.68
CA LEU A 9 -2.80 5.56 -0.61
C LEU A 9 -3.60 6.65 -1.32
N GLU A 10 -4.43 7.42 -0.60
CA GLU A 10 -5.20 8.54 -1.17
C GLU A 10 -4.28 9.60 -1.77
N ASN A 11 -3.22 9.95 -1.06
CA ASN A 11 -2.26 10.97 -1.49
C ASN A 11 -1.48 10.53 -2.75
N ILE A 12 -1.06 9.27 -2.82
CA ILE A 12 -0.24 8.78 -3.93
C ILE A 12 -1.10 8.41 -5.15
N LEU A 13 -2.26 7.79 -4.93
CA LEU A 13 -3.14 7.34 -6.00
C LEU A 13 -4.13 8.41 -6.47
N GLU A 14 -4.13 9.58 -5.83
CA GLU A 14 -5.02 10.71 -6.14
C GLU A 14 -6.50 10.27 -6.23
N THR A 15 -6.92 9.36 -5.37
CA THR A 15 -8.26 8.77 -5.37
C THR A 15 -8.71 8.50 -3.96
N LYS A 16 -10.02 8.43 -3.73
CA LYS A 16 -10.56 8.15 -2.40
C LYS A 16 -10.34 6.67 -2.05
N VAL A 17 -9.77 6.41 -0.89
CA VAL A 17 -9.41 5.07 -0.41
C VAL A 17 -9.98 4.88 0.98
N ASP A 18 -10.72 3.80 1.16
CA ASP A 18 -11.24 3.39 2.46
C ASP A 18 -11.31 1.87 2.59
N LYS A 19 -11.72 1.38 3.75
CA LYS A 19 -11.83 -0.06 4.04
C LYS A 19 -12.73 -0.87 3.08
N ASN A 20 -13.64 -0.22 2.35
CA ASN A 20 -14.54 -0.86 1.39
C ASN A 20 -14.01 -0.77 -0.04
N THR A 21 -12.98 0.05 -0.29
CA THR A 21 -12.30 0.09 -1.57
C THR A 21 -11.45 -1.17 -1.76
N ASN A 22 -11.26 -1.56 -3.02
CA ASN A 22 -10.48 -2.73 -3.39
C ASN A 22 -9.55 -2.34 -4.53
N LEU A 23 -8.55 -1.51 -4.23
CA LEU A 23 -7.60 -1.04 -5.24
C LEU A 23 -6.46 -2.04 -5.45
N SER A 24 -6.04 -2.17 -6.70
CA SER A 24 -4.88 -2.95 -7.12
C SER A 24 -4.21 -2.31 -8.32
N MET A 25 -2.99 -2.76 -8.63
CA MET A 25 -2.29 -2.39 -9.87
C MET A 25 -3.09 -2.71 -11.14
N GLU A 26 -4.04 -3.65 -11.08
CA GLU A 26 -4.84 -4.05 -12.25
C GLU A 26 -6.08 -3.18 -12.46
N ASN A 27 -6.67 -2.65 -11.38
CA ASN A 27 -7.95 -1.93 -11.45
C ASN A 27 -7.85 -0.42 -11.16
N CYS A 28 -6.71 0.05 -10.65
CA CYS A 28 -6.46 1.46 -10.36
C CYS A 28 -5.47 2.03 -11.39
N LYS A 29 -5.96 2.86 -12.32
CA LYS A 29 -5.12 3.47 -13.36
C LYS A 29 -3.95 4.28 -12.81
N ASN A 30 -4.14 4.93 -11.66
CA ASN A 30 -3.12 5.75 -11.02
C ASN A 30 -2.06 4.91 -10.31
N TRP A 31 -2.33 3.62 -10.09
CA TRP A 31 -1.38 2.68 -9.51
C TRP A 31 -0.41 2.16 -10.57
N THR A 32 0.51 3.04 -10.98
CA THR A 32 1.62 2.72 -11.88
C THR A 32 2.75 2.00 -11.14
N SER A 33 3.75 1.47 -11.86
CA SER A 33 4.96 0.91 -11.22
C SER A 33 5.73 1.94 -10.40
N LEU A 34 5.70 3.22 -10.79
CA LEU A 34 6.33 4.30 -10.02
C LEU A 34 5.54 4.58 -8.74
N ALA A 35 4.22 4.77 -8.86
CA ALA A 35 3.34 4.95 -7.70
C ALA A 35 3.43 3.76 -6.74
N HIS A 36 3.61 2.54 -7.24
CA HIS A 36 3.82 1.37 -6.40
C HIS A 36 5.11 1.47 -5.56
N ILE A 37 6.22 1.95 -6.15
CA ILE A 37 7.46 2.19 -5.42
C ILE A 37 7.25 3.24 -4.34
N ASP A 38 6.57 4.34 -4.67
CA ASP A 38 6.28 5.41 -3.71
C ASP A 38 5.42 4.90 -2.55
N ILE A 39 4.38 4.09 -2.84
CA ILE A 39 3.55 3.44 -1.82
C ILE A 39 4.42 2.60 -0.89
N ILE A 40 5.25 1.71 -1.44
CA ILE A 40 6.10 0.83 -0.64
C ILE A 40 7.02 1.65 0.26
N MET A 41 7.71 2.65 -0.30
CA MET A 41 8.64 3.50 0.46
C MET A 41 7.93 4.28 1.58
N SER A 42 6.78 4.90 1.29
CA SER A 42 6.01 5.64 2.30
C SER A 42 5.48 4.74 3.41
N LEU A 43 5.10 3.49 3.10
CA LEU A 43 4.64 2.54 4.10
C LEU A 43 5.79 2.02 4.98
N GLU A 44 6.96 1.75 4.39
CA GLU A 44 8.16 1.38 5.16
C GLU A 44 8.59 2.49 6.12
N GLU A 45 8.58 3.75 5.66
CA GLU A 45 8.93 4.91 6.47
C GLU A 45 7.91 5.18 7.58
N GLU A 46 6.61 5.24 7.25
CA GLU A 46 5.55 5.57 8.22
C GLU A 46 5.42 4.53 9.34
N PHE A 47 5.58 3.24 9.02
CA PHE A 47 5.38 2.15 9.96
C PHE A 47 6.68 1.56 10.52
N GLU A 48 7.84 2.12 10.15
CA GLU A 48 9.17 1.61 10.51
C GLU A 48 9.37 0.12 10.17
N ILE A 49 8.81 -0.34 9.05
CA ILE A 49 8.88 -1.73 8.58
C ILE A 49 9.76 -1.86 7.33
N LYS A 50 10.11 -3.09 6.98
CA LYS A 50 10.76 -3.41 5.70
C LYS A 50 10.13 -4.62 5.02
N PHE A 51 9.87 -4.48 3.74
CA PHE A 51 9.42 -5.57 2.87
C PHE A 51 10.63 -6.19 2.17
N SER A 52 10.65 -7.52 2.16
CA SER A 52 11.60 -8.30 1.38
C SER A 52 11.24 -8.26 -0.11
N LYS A 53 12.21 -8.58 -0.96
CA LYS A 53 11.98 -8.64 -2.42
C LYS A 53 10.88 -9.61 -2.80
N ASP A 54 10.76 -10.72 -2.07
CA ASP A 54 9.73 -11.72 -2.30
C ASP A 54 8.34 -11.17 -1.94
N GLU A 55 8.23 -10.47 -0.81
CA GLU A 55 7.00 -9.77 -0.41
C GLU A 55 6.57 -8.74 -1.46
N LEU A 56 7.48 -7.88 -1.91
CA LEU A 56 7.18 -6.84 -2.91
C LEU A 56 6.55 -7.40 -4.19
N SER A 57 6.96 -8.60 -4.61
CA SER A 57 6.38 -9.26 -5.78
C SER A 57 4.90 -9.66 -5.60
N GLN A 58 4.44 -9.77 -4.36
CA GLN A 58 3.08 -10.18 -3.99
C GLN A 58 2.19 -9.01 -3.54
N LEU A 59 2.77 -7.87 -3.15
CA LEU A 59 2.02 -6.72 -2.62
C LEU A 59 1.42 -5.86 -3.76
N LYS A 60 0.40 -6.38 -4.45
CA LYS A 60 -0.17 -5.72 -5.65
C LYS A 60 -1.53 -5.08 -5.43
N SER A 61 -2.08 -5.22 -4.24
CA SER A 61 -3.37 -4.67 -3.84
C SER A 61 -3.33 -4.02 -2.47
N GLN A 62 -4.30 -3.14 -2.25
CA GLN A 62 -4.57 -2.50 -0.97
C GLN A 62 -4.72 -3.52 0.16
N ASN A 63 -5.44 -4.62 -0.09
CA ASN A 63 -5.69 -5.64 0.92
C ASN A 63 -4.42 -6.42 1.28
N GLU A 64 -3.60 -6.77 0.28
CA GLU A 64 -2.30 -7.43 0.51
C GLU A 64 -1.35 -6.53 1.32
N LEU A 65 -1.25 -5.25 0.95
CA LEU A 65 -0.43 -4.27 1.68
C LEU A 65 -0.88 -4.13 3.13
N LEU A 66 -2.18 -3.91 3.35
CA LEU A 66 -2.71 -3.73 4.70
C LEU A 66 -2.47 -4.97 5.57
N LYS A 67 -2.64 -6.16 4.99
CA LYS A 67 -2.37 -7.43 5.68
C LYS A 67 -0.89 -7.54 6.05
N ALA A 68 0.01 -7.29 5.11
CA ALA A 68 1.45 -7.39 5.35
C ALA A 68 1.93 -6.41 6.42
N ILE A 69 1.42 -5.18 6.43
CA ILE A 69 1.73 -4.19 7.49
C ILE A 69 1.25 -4.71 8.86
N LYS A 70 0.03 -5.24 8.94
CA LYS A 70 -0.51 -5.82 10.18
C LYS A 70 0.34 -6.97 10.69
N GLU A 71 0.81 -7.84 9.81
CA GLU A 71 1.68 -8.96 10.17
C GLU A 71 3.06 -8.51 10.68
N LYS A 72 3.60 -7.40 10.15
CA LYS A 72 4.90 -6.83 10.59
C LYS A 72 4.83 -6.08 11.92
N LEU A 73 3.68 -5.48 12.23
CA LEU A 73 3.45 -4.71 13.45
C LEU A 73 2.95 -5.56 14.64
N CYS A 74 2.66 -6.84 14.41
CA CYS A 74 2.18 -7.78 15.42
C CYS A 74 3.31 -8.39 16.25
#